data_AF-A0A535MU80-F1
#
_entry.id   AF-A0A535MU80-F1
#
_cell.length_a   1.000
_cell.length_b   1.000
_cell.length_c   1.000
_cell.angle_alpha   90.00
_cell.angle_beta   90.00
_cell.angle_gamma   90.00
#
_symmetry.space_group_name_H-M   'P 1'
#
loop_
_entity.id
_entity.type
_entity.pdbx_description
1 polymer ?
#
loop_
_entity_poly.entity_id
_entity_poly.type
_entity_poly.pdbx_seq_one_letter_code
_entity_poly.pdbx_strand_id
1 'polypeptide(L)'
;MCEATRPDPTGLLAAAVDAFVAFFAEAPPAALGEAMIDCRRQMDRLEAGFTQAAGRFATNREYAVEGAPSAVSWLKANCRMSAGAAAERLNIARQMDQLPPARGSDRQGRQPGRYGHRARGGGRPLEDGG
;
A
#
# COMPACT_ATOMS: atom_id res chain seq x y z
N MET A 1 -4.28 -12.26 31.81
CA MET A 1 -4.93 -11.49 30.72
C MET A 1 -4.01 -11.57 29.52
N CYS A 2 -4.42 -12.22 28.43
CA CYS A 2 -3.58 -12.34 27.23
C CYS A 2 -3.66 -11.02 26.45
N GLU A 3 -2.57 -10.25 26.47
CA GLU A 3 -2.36 -9.18 25.51
C GLU A 3 -2.23 -9.83 24.14
N ALA A 4 -3.25 -9.68 23.28
CA ALA A 4 -3.15 -10.13 21.90
C ALA A 4 -2.03 -9.31 21.25
N THR A 5 -0.88 -9.95 20.99
CA THR A 5 0.20 -9.35 20.21
C THR A 5 -0.40 -8.88 18.89
N ARG A 6 -0.54 -7.56 18.73
CA ARG A 6 -1.00 -6.99 17.47
C ARG A 6 0.02 -7.40 16.41
N PRO A 7 -0.42 -7.98 15.27
CA PRO A 7 0.52 -8.37 14.24
C PRO A 7 1.27 -7.14 13.75
N ASP A 8 2.59 -7.28 13.57
CA ASP A 8 3.43 -6.20 13.08
C ASP A 8 2.96 -5.75 11.69
N PRO A 9 2.49 -4.50 11.53
CA PRO A 9 1.99 -4.03 10.25
C PRO A 9 3.06 -4.04 9.15
N THR A 10 4.34 -3.90 9.52
CA THR A 10 5.45 -3.91 8.55
C THR A 10 5.64 -5.31 7.97
N GLY A 11 5.71 -6.33 8.84
CA GLY A 11 5.79 -7.72 8.41
C GLY A 11 4.59 -8.16 7.57
N LEU A 12 3.37 -7.74 7.94
CA LEU A 12 2.18 -8.02 7.13
C LEU A 12 2.23 -7.37 5.74
N LEU A 13 2.69 -6.12 5.67
CA LEU A 13 2.83 -5.42 4.39
C LEU A 13 3.90 -6.08 3.50
N ALA A 14 5.05 -6.45 4.06
CA ALA A 14 6.12 -7.14 3.33
C ALA A 14 5.61 -8.45 2.71
N ALA A 15 4.93 -9.29 3.51
CA ALA A 15 4.35 -10.53 3.02
C ALA A 15 3.30 -10.30 1.90
N ALA A 16 2.49 -9.25 2.00
CA ALA A 16 1.52 -8.90 0.97
C ALA A 16 2.20 -8.43 -0.33
N VAL A 17 3.29 -7.66 -0.22
CA VAL A 17 4.09 -7.23 -1.38
C VAL A 17 4.69 -8.44 -2.08
N ASP A 18 5.30 -9.35 -1.33
CA ASP A 18 5.87 -10.59 -1.88
C ASP A 18 4.81 -11.42 -2.62
N ALA A 19 3.61 -11.53 -2.05
CA ALA A 19 2.49 -12.22 -2.69
C ALA A 19 2.04 -11.56 -4.00
N PHE A 20 1.96 -10.23 -4.06
CA PHE A 20 1.63 -9.50 -5.30
C PHE A 20 2.71 -9.67 -6.37
N VAL A 21 3.98 -9.61 -5.99
CA VAL A 21 5.11 -9.79 -6.92
C VAL A 21 5.10 -11.21 -7.49
N ALA A 22 4.93 -12.23 -6.65
CA ALA A 22 4.81 -13.61 -7.10
C ALA A 22 3.59 -13.81 -8.01
N PHE A 23 2.46 -13.18 -7.68
CA PHE A 23 1.28 -13.22 -8.54
C PHE A 23 1.53 -12.60 -9.91
N PHE A 24 2.19 -11.43 -10.00
CA PHE A 24 2.47 -10.79 -11.28
C PHE A 24 3.37 -11.62 -12.20
N ALA A 25 4.30 -12.39 -11.65
CA ALA A 25 5.18 -13.26 -12.43
C ALA A 25 4.41 -14.40 -13.12
N GLU A 26 3.34 -14.91 -12.47
CA GLU A 26 2.62 -16.12 -12.89
C GLU A 26 1.20 -15.83 -13.41
N ALA A 27 0.74 -14.58 -13.36
CA ALA A 27 -0.65 -14.22 -13.66
C ALA A 27 -0.99 -14.48 -15.14
N PRO A 28 -2.14 -15.12 -15.44
CA PRO A 28 -2.62 -15.20 -16.81
C PRO A 28 -2.95 -13.79 -17.34
N PRO A 29 -2.80 -13.53 -18.66
CA PRO A 29 -3.02 -12.21 -19.24
C PRO A 29 -4.38 -11.58 -18.88
N ALA A 30 -5.43 -12.40 -18.75
CA ALA A 30 -6.78 -11.97 -18.39
C ALA A 30 -6.92 -11.45 -16.93
N ALA A 31 -6.00 -11.80 -16.03
CA ALA A 31 -6.03 -11.38 -14.62
C ALA A 31 -4.96 -10.34 -14.26
N LEU A 32 -3.92 -10.20 -15.09
CA LEU A 32 -2.79 -9.30 -14.83
C LEU A 32 -3.23 -7.84 -14.69
N GLY A 33 -4.08 -7.36 -15.60
CA GLY A 33 -4.55 -5.96 -15.60
C GLY A 33 -5.27 -5.58 -14.31
N GLU A 34 -6.21 -6.41 -13.85
CA GLU A 34 -6.95 -6.16 -12.61
C GLU A 34 -6.04 -6.18 -11.38
N ALA A 35 -5.11 -7.13 -11.32
CA ALA A 35 -4.16 -7.20 -10.22
C ALA A 35 -3.23 -5.97 -10.18
N MET A 36 -2.82 -5.43 -11.34
CA MET A 36 -2.05 -4.19 -11.42
C MET A 36 -2.86 -2.99 -10.90
N ILE A 37 -4.15 -2.89 -11.27
CA ILE A 37 -5.05 -1.84 -10.80
C ILE A 37 -5.20 -1.90 -9.28
N ASP A 38 -5.46 -3.08 -8.73
CA ASP A 38 -5.66 -3.25 -7.28
C ASP A 38 -4.39 -2.98 -6.48
N CYS A 39 -3.23 -3.41 -6.98
CA CYS A 39 -1.93 -3.08 -6.38
C CYS A 39 -1.70 -1.56 -6.38
N ARG A 40 -1.96 -0.89 -7.52
CA ARG A 40 -1.81 0.57 -7.65
C ARG A 40 -2.67 1.31 -6.62
N ARG A 41 -3.94 0.90 -6.46
CA ARG A 41 -4.85 1.47 -5.46
C ARG A 41 -4.31 1.33 -4.03
N GLN A 42 -3.72 0.19 -3.68
CA GLN A 42 -3.15 0.02 -2.33
C GLN A 42 -1.92 0.90 -2.13
N MET A 43 -1.05 0.99 -3.14
CA MET A 43 0.11 1.87 -3.08
C MET A 43 -0.30 3.34 -2.95
N ASP A 44 -1.37 3.78 -3.62
CA ASP A 44 -1.86 5.17 -3.50
C ASP A 44 -2.41 5.45 -2.10
N ARG A 45 -3.06 4.47 -1.46
CA ARG A 45 -3.49 4.57 -0.05
C ARG A 45 -2.30 4.66 0.91
N LEU A 46 -1.25 3.89 0.65
CA LEU A 46 -0.01 3.95 1.43
C LEU A 46 0.68 5.29 1.25
N GLU A 47 0.75 5.82 0.02
CA GLU A 47 1.33 7.13 -0.28
C GLU A 47 0.56 8.26 0.40
N ALA A 48 -0.77 8.21 0.39
CA ALA A 48 -1.61 9.18 1.09
C ALA A 48 -1.36 9.16 2.60
N GLY A 49 -1.31 7.97 3.20
CA GLY A 49 -1.00 7.80 4.62
C GLY A 49 0.41 8.29 4.98
N PHE A 50 1.40 7.98 4.13
CA PHE A 50 2.78 8.46 4.28
C PHE A 50 2.84 9.99 4.22
N THR A 51 2.13 10.61 3.26
CA THR A 51 2.10 12.06 3.10
C THR A 51 1.55 12.75 4.35
N GLN A 52 0.44 12.24 4.91
CA GLN A 52 -0.11 12.75 6.17
C GLN A 52 0.86 12.60 7.35
N ALA A 53 1.52 11.44 7.46
CA ALA A 53 2.51 11.20 8.51
C ALA A 53 3.72 12.13 8.37
N ALA A 54 4.23 12.33 7.15
CA ALA A 54 5.33 13.23 6.85
C ALA A 54 5.00 14.69 7.20
N GLY A 55 3.75 15.13 6.95
CA GLY A 55 3.25 16.43 7.40
C GLY A 55 3.31 16.59 8.91
N ARG A 56 2.74 15.64 9.66
CA ARG A 56 2.79 15.64 11.14
C ARG A 56 4.22 15.63 11.66
N PHE A 57 5.08 14.79 11.10
CA PHE A 57 6.51 14.70 11.42
C PHE A 57 7.23 16.04 11.22
N ALA A 58 6.94 16.73 10.11
CA ALA A 58 7.49 18.05 9.83
C ALA A 58 6.96 19.13 10.81
N THR A 59 5.65 19.14 11.08
CA THR A 59 5.01 20.07 12.02
C THR A 59 5.56 19.92 13.43
N ASN A 60 5.72 18.68 13.89
CA ASN A 60 6.27 18.37 15.23
C ASN A 60 7.79 18.54 15.33
N ARG A 61 8.46 18.83 14.21
CA ARG A 61 9.92 18.94 14.11
C ARG A 61 10.67 17.69 14.58
N GLU A 62 10.08 16.51 14.40
CA GLU A 62 10.67 15.24 14.83
C GLU A 62 12.02 14.95 14.13
N TYR A 63 12.20 15.46 12.90
CA TYR A 63 13.49 15.43 12.20
C TYR A 63 14.66 16.07 12.98
N ALA A 64 14.38 17.01 13.88
CA ALA A 64 15.41 17.68 14.66
C ALA A 64 15.99 16.78 15.76
N VAL A 65 15.25 15.75 16.20
CA VAL A 65 15.72 14.76 17.20
C VAL A 65 16.95 14.02 16.68
N GLU A 66 17.00 13.77 15.37
CA GLU A 66 18.13 13.13 14.69
C GLU A 66 19.14 14.14 14.13
N GLY A 67 19.02 15.43 14.48
CA GLY A 67 19.94 16.48 14.04
C GLY A 67 19.80 16.90 12.57
N ALA A 68 18.74 16.46 11.87
CA ALA A 68 18.53 16.90 10.50
C ALA A 68 18.13 18.39 10.44
N PRO A 69 18.66 19.17 9.48
CA PRO A 69 18.41 20.61 9.40
C PRO A 69 16.99 20.95 8.91
N SER A 70 16.31 20.01 8.24
CA SER A 70 14.93 20.15 7.77
C SER A 70 14.27 18.79 7.54
N ALA A 71 12.94 18.77 7.53
CA ALA A 71 12.16 17.57 7.16
C ALA A 71 12.51 17.08 5.74
N VAL A 72 12.72 17.98 4.78
CA VAL A 72 13.16 17.61 3.42
C VAL A 72 14.50 16.90 3.44
N SER A 73 15.47 17.41 4.21
CA SER A 73 16.79 16.79 4.35
C SER A 73 16.68 15.38 4.94
N TRP A 74 15.84 15.22 5.97
CA TRP A 74 15.60 13.93 6.61
C TRP A 74 14.95 12.92 5.66
N LEU A 75 13.88 13.32 4.94
CA LEU A 75 13.18 12.46 3.99
C LEU A 75 14.07 12.02 2.83
N LYS A 76 14.97 12.89 2.35
CA LYS A 76 15.95 12.51 1.34
C LYS A 76 16.90 11.42 1.85
N ALA A 77 17.46 11.61 3.04
CA ALA A 77 18.44 10.71 3.63
C ALA A 77 17.83 9.35 3.99
N ASN A 78 16.64 9.35 4.60
CA ASN A 78 16.05 8.15 5.20
C ASN A 78 14.99 7.48 4.32
N CYS A 79 14.25 8.24 3.50
CA CYS A 79 13.21 7.70 2.62
C CYS A 79 13.65 7.63 1.14
N ARG A 80 14.93 7.92 0.84
CA ARG A 80 15.53 7.85 -0.51
C ARG A 80 14.78 8.70 -1.55
N MET A 81 14.18 9.81 -1.12
CA MET A 81 13.44 10.72 -1.99
C MET A 81 14.36 11.75 -2.64
N SER A 82 13.98 12.25 -3.82
CA SER A 82 14.60 13.47 -4.36
C SER A 82 14.16 14.70 -3.56
N ALA A 83 14.92 15.80 -3.66
CA ALA A 83 14.56 17.04 -2.98
C ALA A 83 13.19 17.57 -3.41
N GLY A 84 12.90 17.55 -4.72
CA GLY A 84 11.60 17.96 -5.27
C GLY A 84 10.47 17.06 -4.80
N ALA A 85 10.66 15.73 -4.79
CA ALA A 85 9.64 14.80 -4.31
C ALA A 85 9.34 15.02 -2.82
N ALA A 86 10.37 15.15 -1.98
CA ALA A 86 10.20 15.39 -0.55
C ALA A 86 9.48 16.72 -0.26
N ALA A 87 9.89 17.81 -0.93
CA ALA A 87 9.22 19.11 -0.78
C ALA A 87 7.75 19.04 -1.22
N GLU A 88 7.46 18.35 -2.32
CA GLU A 88 6.11 18.19 -2.81
C GLU A 88 5.21 17.44 -1.83
N ARG A 89 5.68 16.34 -1.22
CA ARG A 89 4.89 15.62 -0.19
C ARG A 89 4.56 16.52 0.99
N LEU A 90 5.53 17.32 1.47
CA LEU A 90 5.28 18.24 2.58
C LEU A 90 4.32 19.38 2.20
N ASN A 91 4.38 19.87 0.96
CA ASN A 91 3.43 20.85 0.45
C ASN A 91 2.01 20.29 0.38
N ILE A 92 1.84 19.08 -0.18
CA ILE A 92 0.55 18.38 -0.23
C ILE A 92 0.03 18.17 1.20
N ALA A 93 0.86 17.68 2.12
CA ALA A 93 0.44 17.46 3.50
C ALA A 93 -0.07 18.75 4.17
N ARG A 94 0.64 19.88 3.96
CA ARG A 94 0.21 21.20 4.47
C ARG A 94 -1.12 21.65 3.88
N GLN A 95 -1.40 21.34 2.62
CA GLN A 95 -2.69 21.64 2.00
C GLN A 95 -3.81 20.75 2.55
N MET A 96 -3.51 19.48 2.86
CA MET A 96 -4.45 18.56 3.48
C MET A 96 -4.91 19.02 4.87
N ASP A 97 -4.01 19.60 5.66
CA ASP A 97 -4.36 20.17 6.98
C ASP A 97 -5.22 21.44 6.88
N GLN A 98 -5.24 22.12 5.73
CA GLN A 98 -6.04 23.32 5.48
C GLN A 98 -7.44 23.01 4.94
N LEU A 99 -7.71 21.74 4.57
CA LEU A 99 -9.03 21.31 4.14
C LEU A 99 -9.90 21.02 5.38
N PRO A 100 -11.15 21.53 5.45
CA PRO A 100 -12.09 21.11 6.49
C PRO A 100 -12.17 19.59 6.51
N PRO A 101 -12.26 18.93 7.67
CA PRO A 101 -12.34 17.47 7.72
C PRO A 101 -13.49 17.04 6.81
N ALA A 102 -13.14 16.34 5.73
CA ALA A 102 -14.11 15.87 4.76
C ALA A 102 -15.13 15.01 5.51
N ARG A 103 -16.32 15.56 5.76
CA ARG A 103 -17.42 14.83 6.37
C ARG A 103 -17.77 13.70 5.41
N GLY A 104 -17.50 12.47 5.81
CA GLY A 104 -17.87 11.27 5.09
C GLY A 104 -17.03 11.02 3.84
N SER A 105 -15.86 10.41 4.01
CA SER A 105 -15.47 9.39 3.04
C SER A 105 -15.93 8.07 3.63
N ASP A 106 -17.04 7.55 3.11
CA ASP A 106 -17.47 6.20 3.40
C ASP A 106 -16.31 5.27 3.05
N ARG A 107 -15.60 4.82 4.09
CA ARG A 107 -14.51 3.84 4.01
C ARG A 107 -15.06 2.43 3.74
N GLN A 108 -16.15 2.32 2.99
CA GLN A 108 -16.79 1.06 2.67
C GLN A 108 -16.76 0.80 1.16
N GLY A 109 -15.55 0.57 0.65
CA GLY A 109 -15.33 -0.16 -0.59
C GLY A 109 -14.88 -1.58 -0.31
N ARG A 110 -15.60 -2.36 0.51
CA ARG A 110 -15.45 -3.82 0.47
C ARG A 110 -16.19 -4.28 -0.78
N GLN A 111 -15.52 -4.23 -1.93
CA GLN A 111 -15.96 -5.06 -3.04
C GLN A 111 -15.56 -6.50 -2.68
N PRO A 112 -16.50 -7.45 -2.63
CA PRO A 112 -16.13 -8.85 -2.48
C PRO A 112 -15.22 -9.21 -3.65
N GLY A 113 -14.00 -9.67 -3.33
CA GLY A 113 -13.04 -10.13 -4.32
C GLY A 113 -13.74 -11.14 -5.23
N ARG A 114 -13.85 -10.79 -6.50
CA ARG A 114 -14.47 -11.60 -7.54
C ARG A 114 -13.49 -12.72 -7.93
N TYR A 115 -13.06 -13.52 -6.95
CA TYR A 115 -12.30 -14.74 -7.20
C TYR A 115 -13.26 -15.79 -7.72
N GLY A 116 -13.21 -16.00 -9.03
CA GLY A 116 -14.00 -17.00 -9.71
C GLY A 116 -13.27 -17.57 -10.92
N HIS A 117 -11.99 -17.91 -10.80
CA HIS A 117 -11.38 -18.84 -11.76
C HIS A 117 -11.38 -20.24 -11.16
N ARG A 118 -12.50 -20.95 -11.35
CA ARG A 118 -12.60 -22.39 -11.12
C ARG A 118 -11.67 -23.06 -12.14
N ALA A 119 -10.48 -23.47 -11.70
CA ALA A 119 -9.67 -24.40 -12.47
C ALA A 119 -10.51 -25.67 -12.66
N ARG A 120 -11.00 -25.93 -13.88
CA ARG A 120 -11.54 -27.24 -14.26
C ARG A 120 -10.36 -28.20 -14.38
N GLY A 121 -9.98 -28.81 -13.26
CA GLY A 121 -9.36 -30.13 -13.27
C GLY A 121 -10.47 -31.15 -13.52
N GLY A 122 -10.60 -31.62 -14.76
CA GLY A 122 -11.47 -32.73 -15.13
C GLY A 122 -10.63 -33.75 -15.88
N GLY A 123 -10.20 -34.79 -15.17
CA GLY A 123 -9.45 -35.90 -15.72
C GLY A 123 -10.21 -36.59 -16.86
N ARG A 124 -9.45 -37.05 -17.86
CA ARG A 124 -9.97 -37.98 -18.86
C ARG A 124 -10.24 -39.32 -18.17
N PRO A 125 -11.40 -39.98 -18.39
CA PRO A 125 -11.49 -41.40 -18.15
C PRO A 125 -10.83 -42.12 -19.34
N LEU A 126 -9.67 -42.73 -19.09
CA LEU A 126 -9.37 -44.02 -19.69
C LEU A 126 -10.16 -45.02 -18.85
N GLU A 127 -11.06 -45.81 -19.43
CA GLU A 127 -11.18 -47.25 -19.18
C GLU A 127 -11.91 -47.93 -20.34
N ASP A 128 -11.44 -49.14 -20.60
CA ASP A 128 -11.68 -50.03 -21.73
C ASP A 128 -13.07 -50.67 -21.76
N GLY A 129 -13.46 -51.15 -22.95
CA GLY A 129 -14.60 -52.06 -23.08
C GLY A 129 -14.92 -52.42 -24.54
N GLY A 130 -14.23 -53.43 -25.09
CA GLY A 130 -14.50 -54.02 -26.40
C GLY A 130 -13.50 -55.10 -26.75
#